data_AF-A0A7Y8WNU5-F1
#
_entry.id   AF-A0A7Y8WNU5-F1
#
_cell.length_a   1.000
_cell.length_b   1.000
_cell.length_c   1.000
_cell.angle_alpha   90.00
_cell.angle_beta   90.00
_cell.angle_gamma   90.00
#
_symmetry.space_group_name_H-M   'P 1'
#
loop_
_entity.id
_entity.type
_entity.pdbx_description
1 polymer ?
#
loop_
_entity_poly.entity_id
_entity_poly.type
_entity_poly.pdbx_seq_one_letter_code
_entity_poly.pdbx_strand_id
1 'polypeptide(L)' 'MMPIKLCPYELSDKIEILREEMVMIGLNEGFCSQKTIEASQKLDQYIAIYISIDFHLNELNGI' A
#
# COMPACT_ATOMS: atom_id res chain seq x y z
N MET A 1 -17.43 -9.00 -0.01
CA MET A 1 -16.24 -8.28 0.51
C MET A 1 -16.65 -6.83 0.66
N MET A 2 -16.65 -6.29 1.89
CA MET A 2 -17.06 -4.90 2.13
C MET A 2 -16.01 -3.95 1.54
N PRO A 3 -16.41 -2.87 0.83
CA PRO A 3 -15.46 -1.85 0.40
C PRO A 3 -14.96 -1.15 1.66
N ILE A 4 -13.70 -1.40 2.00
CA ILE A 4 -13.04 -0.69 3.07
C ILE A 4 -12.89 0.77 2.59
N LYS A 5 -13.80 1.65 3.00
CA LYS A 5 -13.61 3.11 2.87
C LYS A 5 -12.60 3.54 3.93
N LEU A 6 -11.31 3.38 3.63
CA LEU A 6 -10.25 4.02 4.41
C LEU A 6 -10.18 5.49 3.98
N CYS A 7 -10.12 6.41 4.95
CA CYS A 7 -9.76 7.78 4.66
C CYS A 7 -8.32 7.84 4.12
N PRO A 8 -7.95 8.84 3.30
CA PRO A 8 -6.61 8.92 2.68
C PRO A 8 -5.45 8.77 3.68
N TYR A 9 -5.59 9.34 4.87
CA TYR A 9 -4.62 9.22 5.97
C TYR A 9 -4.49 7.79 6.53
N GLU A 10 -5.61 7.08 6.68
CA GLU A 10 -5.58 5.70 7.19
C GLU A 10 -4.97 4.74 6.15
N LEU A 11 -5.13 5.08 4.86
CA LEU A 11 -4.53 4.33 3.78
C LEU A 11 -3.02 4.56 3.68
N SER A 12 -2.55 5.80 3.89
CA SER A 12 -1.12 6.10 3.94
C SER A 12 -0.43 5.42 5.13
N ASP A 13 -1.06 5.42 6.31
CA ASP A 13 -0.52 4.73 7.49
C ASP A 13 -0.38 3.23 7.24
N LYS A 14 -1.39 2.64 6.59
CA LYS A 14 -1.36 1.21 6.24
C LYS A 14 -0.27 0.87 5.23
N ILE A 15 0.02 1.76 4.29
CA ILE A 15 1.13 1.62 3.34
C ILE A 15 2.48 1.69 4.06
N GLU A 16 2.65 2.58 5.05
CA GLU A 16 3.87 2.65 5.87
C GLU A 16 4.10 1.35 6.65
N ILE A 17 3.07 0.87 7.36
CA ILE A 17 3.16 -0.37 8.14
C ILE A 17 3.56 -1.55 7.24
N LEU A 18 2.94 -1.67 6.06
CA LEU A 18 3.23 -2.76 5.12
C LEU A 18 4.65 -2.65 4.53
N ARG A 19 5.15 -1.43 4.31
CA ARG A 19 6.53 -1.21 3.88
C ARG A 19 7.52 -1.64 4.95
N GLU A 20 7.30 -1.25 6.21
CA GLU A 20 8.15 -1.68 7.32
C GLU A 20 8.15 -3.21 7.46
N GLU A 21 6.98 -3.84 7.36
CA GLU A 21 6.83 -5.30 7.38
C GLU A 21 7.63 -5.95 6.24
N MET A 22 7.51 -5.45 5.01
CA MET A 22 8.26 -5.97 3.85
C MET A 22 9.78 -5.83 4.05
N VAL A 23 10.25 -4.68 4.56
CA VAL A 23 11.67 -4.46 4.84
C VAL A 23 12.16 -5.43 5.90
N MET A 24 11.40 -5.63 6.97
CA MET A 24 11.76 -6.58 8.03
C MET A 24 11.80 -8.02 7.53
N ILE A 25 10.86 -8.44 6.68
CA ILE A 25 10.91 -9.76 6.04
C ILE A 25 12.12 -9.87 5.11
N GLY A 26 12.39 -8.83 4.31
CA GLY A 26 13.54 -8.79 3.40
C GLY A 26 14.89 -8.86 4.12
N LEU A 27 15.02 -8.22 5.28
CA LEU A 27 16.21 -8.28 6.11
C LEU A 27 16.40 -9.66 6.77
N ASN A 28 15.32 -10.35 7.13
CA ASN A 28 15.38 -11.67 7.80
C ASN A 28 15.49 -12.85 6.83
N GLU A 29 14.79 -12.80 5.69
CA GLU A 29 14.61 -13.92 4.76
C GLU A 29 15.23 -13.67 3.37
N GLY A 30 15.65 -12.43 3.09
CA GLY A 30 16.15 -11.97 1.79
C GLY A 30 15.06 -11.36 0.91
N PHE A 31 15.44 -10.38 0.09
CA PHE A 31 14.50 -9.65 -0.78
C PHE A 31 13.94 -10.48 -1.94
N CYS A 32 14.60 -11.60 -2.28
CA CYS A 32 14.11 -12.55 -3.27
C CYS A 32 13.31 -13.71 -2.65
N SER A 33 13.08 -13.71 -1.33
CA SER A 33 12.26 -14.74 -0.70
C SER A 33 10.82 -14.61 -1.18
N GLN A 34 10.12 -15.75 -1.29
CA GLN A 34 8.71 -15.76 -1.67
C GLN A 34 7.85 -14.87 -0.75
N LYS A 35 8.16 -14.83 0.56
CA LYS A 35 7.45 -13.99 1.51
C LYS A 35 7.67 -12.50 1.26
N THR A 36 8.89 -12.09 0.93
CA THR A 36 9.18 -10.68 0.61
C THR A 36 8.47 -10.28 -0.68
N ILE A 37 8.41 -11.17 -1.67
CA ILE A 37 7.68 -10.94 -2.93
C ILE A 37 6.17 -10.81 -2.69
N GLU A 38 5.59 -11.67 -1.86
CA GLU A 38 4.16 -11.57 -1.50
C GLU A 38 3.86 -10.28 -0.74
N ALA A 39 4.74 -9.89 0.19
CA ALA A 39 4.63 -8.62 0.90
C ALA A 39 4.74 -7.42 -0.05
N SER A 40 5.64 -7.45 -1.03
CA SER A 40 5.79 -6.38 -2.02
C SER A 40 4.56 -6.26 -2.92
N GLN A 41 4.04 -7.38 -3.42
CA GLN A 41 2.82 -7.39 -4.25
C GLN A 41 1.61 -6.84 -3.49
N LYS A 42 1.50 -7.16 -2.19
CA LYS A 42 0.46 -6.60 -1.33
C LYS A 42 0.64 -5.10 -1.17
N LEU A 43 1.86 -4.62 -0.91
CA LEU A 43 2.17 -3.19 -0.81
C LEU A 43 1.79 -2.44 -2.10
N ASP A 44 2.12 -3.00 -3.27
CA ASP A 44 1.79 -2.42 -4.58
C ASP A 44 0.27 -2.25 -4.77
N GLN A 45 -0.54 -3.21 -4.30
CA GLN A 45 -2.01 -3.11 -4.36
C GLN A 45 -2.53 -1.93 -3.54
N TYR A 46 -2.00 -1.72 -2.33
CA TYR A 46 -2.42 -0.59 -1.48
C TYR A 46 -1.98 0.75 -2.06
N ILE A 47 -0.77 0.82 -2.62
CA ILE A 47 -0.28 2.02 -3.31
C ILE A 47 -1.16 2.35 -4.53
N ALA A 48 -1.53 1.35 -5.33
CA ALA A 48 -2.40 1.55 -6.49
C ALA A 48 -3.79 2.09 -6.08
N ILE A 49 -4.37 1.57 -4.99
CA ILE A 49 -5.64 2.08 -4.43
C ILE A 49 -5.47 3.53 -3.97
N TYR A 50 -4.37 3.85 -3.28
CA TYR A 50 -4.09 5.20 -2.80
C TYR A 50 -3.98 6.20 -3.96
N ILE A 51 -3.19 5.86 -4.98
CA ILE A 51 -3.03 6.70 -6.18
C ILE A 51 -4.37 6.89 -6.88
N SER A 52 -5.19 5.84 -7.00
CA SER A 52 -6.50 5.94 -7.64
C SER A 52 -7.45 6.87 -6.87
N ILE A 53 -7.42 6.84 -5.52
CA ILE A 53 -8.24 7.71 -4.69
C ILE A 53 -7.73 9.15 -4.77
N ASP A 54 -6.42 9.37 -4.68
CA ASP A 54 -5.80 10.69 -4.78
C ASP A 54 -6.10 11.34 -6.15
N PHE A 55 -5.95 10.57 -7.23
CA PHE A 55 -6.29 11.03 -8.58
C PHE A 55 -7.76 11.46 -8.69
N HIS A 56 -8.71 10.63 -8.21
CA HIS A 56 -10.12 11.00 -8.21
C HIS A 56 -10.45 12.20 -7.31
N LEU A 57 -9.77 12.36 -6.17
CA LEU A 57 -9.93 13.54 -5.33
C LEU A 57 -9.41 14.81 -6.02
N ASN A 58 -8.29 14.72 -6.74
CA ASN A 58 -7.74 15.82 -7.51
C ASN A 58 -8.66 16.22 -8.70
N GLU A 59 -9.22 15.25 -9.43
CA GLU A 59 -10.19 15.53 -10.50
C GLU A 59 -11.48 16.19 -9.99
N LEU A 60 -12.00 15.76 -8.83
CA LEU A 60 -13.20 16.36 -8.22
C LEU A 60 -12.95 17.79 -7.69
N ASN A 61 -11.71 18.11 -7.33
CA ASN A 61 -11.33 19.43 -6.83
C ASN A 61 -10.97 20.42 -7.95
N GLY A 62 -11.01 20.01 -9.22
CA GLY A 62 -10.94 20.91 -10.38
C GLY A 62 -9.66 21.75 -10.45
N ILE A 63 -8.51 21.15 -10.17
CA ILE A 63 -7.18 21.73 -10.46
C ILE A 63 -6.59 21.03 -11.68
#